data_AF-A0A162KJD8-F1
#
_entry.id   AF-A0A162KJD8-F1
#
_cell.length_a   1.000
_cell.length_b   1.000
_cell.length_c   1.000
_cell.angle_alpha   90.00
_cell.angle_beta   90.00
_cell.angle_gamma   90.00
#
_symmetry.space_group_name_H-M   'P 1'
#
loop_
_entity.id
_entity.type
_entity.pdbx_description
1 polymer ?
#
loop_
_entity_poly.entity_id
_entity_poly.type
_entity_poly.pdbx_seq_one_letter_code
_entity_poly.pdbx_strand_id
1 'polypeptide(L)' 'MWFHEDFRIDEWLLYRSDSPFAGGSRGLNFGSIYRQDGTLVASVAQEGLMRLHPSDSPAE' A
#
# COMPACT_ATOMS: atom_id res chain seq x y z
N MET A 1 -9.19 -0.41 5.45
CA MET A 1 -9.65 -0.74 4.09
C MET A 1 -11.10 -0.33 3.98
N TRP A 2 -11.52 0.12 2.80
CA TRP A 2 -12.91 0.43 2.47
C TRP A 2 -13.24 -0.29 1.17
N PHE A 3 -14.36 -1.01 1.13
CA PHE A 3 -14.83 -1.76 -0.02
C PHE A 3 -16.02 -1.02 -0.64
N HIS A 4 -15.97 -0.78 -1.94
CA HIS A 4 -16.91 0.07 -2.66
C HIS A 4 -17.84 -0.71 -3.59
N GLU A 5 -17.37 -1.85 -4.10
CA GLU A 5 -18.01 -2.67 -5.13
C GLU A 5 -17.58 -4.13 -5.00
N ASP A 6 -18.40 -5.09 -5.47
CA ASP A 6 -18.23 -6.53 -5.20
C ASP A 6 -16.87 -7.15 -5.51
N PHE A 7 -16.47 -7.61 -6.69
CA PHE A 7 -15.14 -8.23 -6.95
C PHE A 7 -14.93 -9.68 -6.49
N ARG A 8 -14.12 -10.40 -7.28
CA ARG A 8 -13.70 -11.77 -7.03
C ARG A 8 -12.17 -11.83 -6.91
N ILE A 9 -11.69 -12.63 -5.97
CA ILE A 9 -10.25 -12.74 -5.68
C ILE A 9 -9.51 -13.67 -6.66
N ASP A 10 -10.24 -14.46 -7.44
CA ASP A 10 -9.72 -15.33 -8.50
C ASP A 10 -9.73 -14.66 -9.88
N GLU A 11 -10.13 -13.38 -9.96
CA GLU A 11 -9.98 -12.52 -11.13
C GLU A 11 -8.78 -11.58 -10.95
N TRP A 12 -8.27 -11.01 -12.04
CA TRP A 12 -7.18 -10.04 -11.98
C TRP A 12 -7.61 -8.76 -11.27
N LEU A 13 -6.82 -8.36 -10.29
CA LEU A 13 -6.94 -7.09 -9.58
C LEU A 13 -5.64 -6.30 -9.70
N LEU A 14 -5.74 -5.03 -10.09
CA LEU A 14 -4.62 -4.10 -10.02
C LEU A 14 -4.60 -3.46 -8.64
N TYR A 15 -3.51 -3.64 -7.89
CA TYR A 15 -3.26 -2.86 -6.68
C TYR A 15 -2.25 -1.75 -6.95
N ARG A 16 -2.73 -0.50 -6.99
CA ARG A 16 -1.88 0.70 -7.10
C ARG A 16 -1.63 1.24 -5.69
N SER A 17 -0.37 1.47 -5.35
CA SER A 17 0.01 2.07 -4.05
C SER A 17 0.90 3.29 -4.26
N ASP A 18 0.79 4.26 -3.36
CA ASP A 18 1.69 5.41 -3.25
C ASP A 18 1.94 5.79 -1.78
N SER A 19 3.08 6.42 -1.53
CA SER A 19 3.54 6.79 -0.19
C SER A 19 3.83 8.29 -0.14
N PRO A 20 2.92 9.12 0.38
CA PRO A 20 3.14 10.57 0.45
C PRO A 20 4.10 10.99 1.57
N PHE A 21 4.37 10.13 2.56
CA PHE A 21 5.25 10.49 3.67
C PHE A 21 6.01 9.30 4.26
N ALA A 22 7.30 9.50 4.50
CA ALA A 22 8.14 8.63 5.33
C ALA A 22 8.98 9.50 6.27
N GLY A 23 8.93 9.20 7.56
CA GLY A 23 9.62 9.97 8.59
C GLY A 23 9.27 9.52 10.01
N GLY A 24 10.11 9.86 10.99
CA GLY A 24 9.84 9.50 12.39
C GLY A 24 9.75 8.00 12.64
N SER A 25 10.53 7.20 11.89
CA SER A 25 10.47 5.73 11.84
C SER A 25 9.13 5.15 11.38
N ARG A 26 8.34 5.90 10.60
CA ARG A 26 7.06 5.44 10.05
C ARG A 26 6.96 5.77 8.57
N GLY A 27 6.15 5.01 7.85
CA GLY A 27 5.73 5.33 6.49
C GLY A 27 4.22 5.21 6.34
N LEU A 28 3.61 6.25 5.76
CA LEU A 28 2.20 6.29 5.43
C LEU A 28 2.02 5.90 3.97
N ASN A 29 1.15 4.92 3.72
CA ASN A 29 0.85 4.43 2.39
C ASN A 29 -0.67 4.49 2.14
N PHE A 30 -1.02 4.87 0.92
CA PHE A 30 -2.37 4.73 0.39
C PHE A 30 -2.36 3.74 -0.76
N GLY A 31 -3.50 3.09 -0.96
CA GLY A 31 -3.67 2.15 -2.05
C GLY A 31 -5.08 2.12 -2.60
N SER A 32 -5.19 1.76 -3.87
CA SER A 32 -6.43 1.63 -4.62
C SER A 32 -6.41 0.33 -5.39
N ILE A 33 -7.45 -0.48 -5.23
CA ILE A 33 -7.60 -1.79 -5.87
C ILE A 33 -8.66 -1.67 -6.96
N TYR A 34 -8.30 -2.10 -8.18
CA TYR A 34 -9.17 -2.03 -9.35
C TYR A 34 -9.41 -3.41 -9.97
N ARG A 35 -10.60 -3.65 -10.51
CA ARG A 35 -10.86 -4.75 -11.44
C ARG A 35 -10.18 -4.48 -12.79
N GLN A 36 -10.08 -5.51 -13.62
CA GLN A 36 -9.51 -5.41 -14.97
C GLN A 36 -10.24 -4.42 -15.89
N ASP A 37 -11.54 -4.16 -15.64
CA ASP A 37 -12.33 -3.17 -16.37
C ASP A 37 -12.10 -1.71 -15.92
N GLY A 38 -11.25 -1.49 -14.90
CA GLY A 38 -10.94 -0.19 -14.35
C GLY A 38 -11.84 0.25 -13.18
N THR A 39 -12.80 -0.58 -12.74
CA THR A 39 -13.66 -0.28 -11.60
C THR A 39 -12.85 -0.26 -10.30
N LEU A 40 -12.91 0.83 -9.53
CA LEU A 40 -12.32 0.92 -8.19
C LEU A 40 -13.18 0.11 -7.21
N VAL A 41 -12.60 -0.91 -6.59
CA VAL A 41 -13.34 -1.81 -5.68
C VAL A 41 -12.95 -1.67 -4.23
N ALA A 42 -11.73 -1.19 -3.95
CA ALA A 42 -11.33 -0.91 -2.58
C ALA A 42 -10.28 0.19 -2.47
N SER A 43 -10.31 0.90 -1.33
CA SER A 43 -9.27 1.84 -0.92
C SER A 43 -8.59 1.34 0.36
N VAL A 44 -7.29 1.60 0.46
CA VAL A 44 -6.43 1.16 1.56
C VAL A 44 -5.68 2.37 2.12
N ALA A 45 -5.59 2.42 3.45
CA ALA A 45 -4.68 3.31 4.16
C ALA A 45 -3.93 2.45 5.18
N GLN A 46 -2.62 2.62 5.26
CA GLN A 46 -1.76 1.89 6.19
C GLN A 46 -0.62 2.81 6.65
N GLU A 47 -0.36 2.83 7.94
CA GLU A 47 0.89 3.33 8.49
C GLU A 47 1.69 2.15 9.03
N GLY A 48 2.99 2.09 8.73
CA GLY A 48 3.89 1.02 9.16
C GLY A 48 5.15 1.56 9.84
N LEU A 49 5.68 0.81 10.80
CA LEU A 49 7.00 1.07 11.37
C LEU A 49 8.07 0.80 10.31
N MET A 50 8.96 1.77 10.09
CA MET A 50 10.14 1.67 9.22
C MET A 50 11.37 2.01 10.06
N ARG A 51 12.17 0.99 10.43
CA ARG A 51 13.37 1.17 11.25
C ARG A 51 14.58 0.60 10.52
N LEU A 52 15.62 1.41 10.36
CA LEU A 52 16.93 0.92 9.94
C LEU A 52 17.53 0.10 11.08
N HIS A 53 17.93 -1.12 10.79
CA HIS A 53 18.65 -1.91 11.76
C HIS A 53 20.14 -1.51 11.72
N PRO A 54 20.85 -1.46 12.87
CA PRO A 54 22.26 -1.07 12.89
C PRO A 54 23.19 -1.91 12.00
N SER A 55 22.79 -3.13 11.66
CA SER A 55 23.50 -4.02 10.71
C SER A 55 23.40 -3.57 9.26
N ASP A 56 22.46 -2.69 8.93
CA ASP A 56 22.10 -2.31 7.56
C ASP A 56 22.67 -0.93 7.18
N SER A 57 23.43 -0.31 8.09
CA SER A 57 24.20 0.90 7.80
C SER A 57 25.33 0.55 6.82
N PRO A 58 25.48 1.29 5.70
CA PRO A 58 26.65 1.14 4.85
C PRO A 58 27.88 1.42 5.72
N ALA A 59 28.91 0.57 5.61
CA ALA A 59 30.20 0.86 6.21
C ALA A 59 30.67 2.24 5.71
N GLU A 60 30.97 3.13 6.66
CA GLU A 60 31.53 4.46 6.40
C GLU A 60 32.91 4.37 5.73
#